data_AF-A0A359II39-F1
#
_entry.id   AF-A0A359II39-F1
#
_cell.length_a   1.000
_cell.length_b   1.000
_cell.length_c   1.000
_cell.angle_alpha   90.00
_cell.angle_beta   90.00
_cell.angle_gamma   90.00
#
_symmetry.space_group_name_H-M   'P 1'
#
loop_
_entity.id
_entity.type
_entity.pdbx_description
1 polymer ?
#
loop_
_entity_poly.entity_id
_entity_poly.type
_entity_poly.pdbx_seq_one_letter_code
_entity_poly.pdbx_strand_id
1 'polypeptide(L)'
;MIIFDEKKYAENLMKNGYKNEKYIVMDNIILVKYWKSIGLSEDEVKNKLRLFMTKFQELFNDNIIKYKLNSAMKVGMKYDLLTDVCVGITNKEIEQIKTLETIELQRMMFILLVVWRFKGSPKRFRISNTDLMNLSSVKLNSNIFWNNIHEITKSGLLSMVEYRNKSYYQINIEENWEIVLHINRFDNVIDYYMSIVEPDKYMFCEKCGVPFLPTNNSHKYCKICWTDINKNQIRLRVQKHRKCNGSEKP
;
A
#
# COMPACT_ATOMS: atom_id res chain seq x y z
N MET A 1 4.35 -7.04 4.77
CA MET A 1 3.42 -6.56 3.74
C MET A 1 2.46 -5.59 4.39
N ILE A 2 2.50 -4.34 3.95
CA ILE A 2 1.48 -3.33 4.23
C ILE A 2 0.49 -3.28 3.08
N ILE A 3 -0.78 -3.05 3.38
CA ILE A 3 -1.86 -2.98 2.40
C ILE A 3 -2.62 -1.69 2.69
N PHE A 4 -2.53 -0.76 1.75
CA PHE A 4 -3.11 0.58 1.90
C PHE A 4 -4.58 0.65 1.50
N ASP A 5 -5.05 -0.30 0.70
CA ASP A 5 -6.45 -0.43 0.29
C ASP A 5 -6.87 -1.90 0.39
N GLU A 6 -7.45 -2.25 1.54
CA GLU A 6 -7.88 -3.63 1.83
C GLU A 6 -9.04 -4.05 0.92
N LYS A 7 -9.88 -3.11 0.46
CA LYS A 7 -11.02 -3.41 -0.44
C LYS A 7 -10.51 -3.88 -1.80
N LYS A 8 -9.68 -3.07 -2.46
CA LYS A 8 -9.09 -3.42 -3.76
C LYS A 8 -8.24 -4.69 -3.67
N TYR A 9 -7.57 -4.90 -2.53
CA TYR A 9 -6.83 -6.12 -2.27
C TYR A 9 -7.76 -7.35 -2.17
N ALA A 10 -8.85 -7.26 -1.41
CA ALA A 10 -9.86 -8.32 -1.29
C ALA A 10 -10.51 -8.67 -2.62
N GLU A 11 -10.93 -7.67 -3.41
CA GLU A 11 -11.49 -7.86 -4.75
C GLU A 11 -10.51 -8.59 -5.68
N ASN A 12 -9.23 -8.21 -5.63
CA ASN A 12 -8.20 -8.88 -6.40
C ASN A 12 -7.97 -10.33 -5.92
N LEU A 13 -8.01 -10.60 -4.61
CA LEU A 13 -7.93 -11.97 -4.09
C LEU A 13 -9.10 -12.83 -4.57
N MET A 14 -10.33 -12.31 -4.52
CA MET A 14 -11.50 -13.05 -4.99
C MET A 14 -11.42 -13.36 -6.48
N LYS A 15 -10.89 -12.43 -7.28
CA LYS A 15 -10.76 -12.61 -8.74
C LYS A 15 -9.62 -13.54 -9.15
N ASN A 16 -8.45 -13.37 -8.54
CA ASN A 16 -7.21 -14.00 -8.99
C ASN A 16 -6.70 -15.10 -8.06
N GLY A 17 -7.37 -15.31 -6.91
CA GLY A 17 -6.92 -16.22 -5.87
C GLY A 17 -5.82 -15.63 -4.99
N TYR A 18 -5.28 -16.48 -4.12
CA TYR A 18 -4.16 -16.15 -3.25
C TYR A 18 -2.88 -15.98 -4.07
N LYS A 19 -2.06 -15.00 -3.69
CA LYS A 19 -0.79 -14.72 -4.39
C LYS A 19 0.40 -15.49 -3.81
N ASN A 20 0.38 -15.75 -2.51
CA ASN A 20 1.51 -16.34 -1.80
C ASN A 20 1.06 -17.04 -0.53
N GLU A 21 1.47 -18.30 -0.37
CA GLU A 21 1.08 -19.16 0.75
C GLU A 21 1.54 -18.62 2.12
N LYS A 22 2.63 -17.84 2.14
CA LYS A 22 3.18 -17.22 3.35
C LYS A 22 2.21 -16.21 3.99
N TYR A 23 1.32 -15.61 3.20
CA TYR A 23 0.43 -14.54 3.65
C TYR A 23 -1.03 -14.96 3.78
N ILE A 24 -1.35 -16.26 3.67
CA ILE A 24 -2.74 -16.77 3.74
C ILE A 24 -3.52 -16.24 4.93
N VAL A 25 -2.93 -16.19 6.13
CA VAL A 25 -3.63 -15.70 7.32
C VAL A 25 -4.01 -14.22 7.16
N MET A 26 -3.11 -13.40 6.60
CA MET A 26 -3.37 -11.98 6.35
C MET A 26 -4.41 -11.80 5.24
N ASP A 27 -4.29 -12.55 4.15
CA ASP A 27 -5.25 -12.56 3.04
C ASP A 27 -6.66 -12.90 3.55
N ASN A 28 -6.75 -13.92 4.40
CA ASN A 28 -8.00 -14.34 5.04
C ASN A 28 -8.57 -13.27 5.97
N ILE A 29 -7.74 -12.61 6.78
CA ILE A 29 -8.19 -11.50 7.64
C ILE A 29 -8.87 -10.42 6.79
N ILE A 30 -8.29 -10.09 5.64
CA ILE A 30 -8.82 -9.05 4.74
C ILE A 30 -10.13 -9.48 4.08
N LEU A 31 -10.23 -10.75 3.65
CA LEU A 31 -11.47 -11.29 3.11
C LEU A 31 -12.60 -11.28 4.15
N VAL A 32 -12.29 -11.64 5.40
CA VAL A 32 -13.25 -11.58 6.53
C VAL A 32 -13.73 -10.14 6.72
N LYS A 33 -12.81 -9.17 6.81
CA LYS A 33 -13.17 -7.75 6.93
C LYS A 33 -14.04 -7.28 5.76
N TYR A 34 -13.69 -7.67 4.54
CA TYR A 34 -14.43 -7.31 3.33
C TYR A 34 -15.85 -7.88 3.36
N TRP A 35 -16.01 -9.18 3.62
CA TRP A 35 -17.34 -9.79 3.69
C TRP A 35 -18.19 -9.24 4.83
N LYS A 36 -17.59 -8.96 6.00
CA LYS A 36 -18.24 -8.23 7.09
C LYS A 36 -18.72 -6.84 6.62
N SER A 37 -17.89 -6.09 5.90
CA SER A 37 -18.23 -4.72 5.45
C SER A 37 -19.37 -4.66 4.43
N ILE A 38 -19.62 -5.75 3.69
CA ILE A 38 -20.77 -5.84 2.78
C ILE A 38 -22.02 -6.45 3.47
N GLY A 39 -21.98 -6.62 4.80
CA GLY A 39 -23.13 -6.98 5.63
C GLY A 39 -23.32 -8.48 5.89
N LEU A 40 -22.34 -9.33 5.61
CA LEU A 40 -22.48 -10.76 5.93
C LEU A 40 -22.36 -11.03 7.44
N SER A 41 -23.17 -11.97 7.92
CA SER A 41 -23.09 -12.50 9.28
C SER A 41 -21.83 -13.33 9.50
N GLU A 42 -21.45 -13.52 10.77
CA GLU A 42 -20.24 -14.29 11.12
C GLU A 42 -20.25 -15.71 10.54
N ASP A 43 -21.39 -16.39 10.56
CA ASP A 43 -21.53 -17.74 10.01
C ASP A 43 -21.40 -17.78 8.48
N GLU A 44 -21.96 -16.80 7.78
CA GLU A 44 -21.81 -16.67 6.33
C GLU A 44 -20.37 -16.38 5.93
N VAL A 45 -19.71 -15.47 6.65
CA VAL A 45 -18.28 -15.16 6.46
C VAL A 45 -17.42 -16.40 6.66
N LYS A 46 -17.69 -17.16 7.74
CA LYS A 46 -16.97 -18.40 8.06
C LYS A 46 -17.13 -19.46 6.96
N ASN A 47 -18.35 -19.63 6.45
CA ASN A 47 -18.65 -20.57 5.38
C ASN A 47 -17.98 -20.15 4.06
N LYS A 48 -18.06 -18.87 3.68
CA LYS A 48 -17.35 -18.34 2.50
C LYS A 48 -15.85 -18.52 2.60
N LEU A 49 -15.27 -18.23 3.77
CA LEU A 49 -13.84 -18.39 3.99
C LEU A 49 -13.42 -19.84 3.84
N ARG A 50 -14.19 -20.78 4.40
CA ARG A 50 -13.94 -22.22 4.30
C ARG A 50 -13.93 -22.67 2.83
N LEU A 51 -14.92 -22.26 2.04
CA LEU A 51 -15.01 -22.55 0.61
C LEU A 51 -13.86 -21.94 -0.19
N PHE A 52 -13.46 -20.71 0.15
CA PHE A 52 -12.33 -20.05 -0.50
C PHE A 52 -11.00 -20.74 -0.20
N MET A 53 -10.86 -21.30 1.01
CA MET A 53 -9.71 -22.09 1.46
C MET A 53 -9.71 -23.54 0.95
N THR A 54 -10.80 -24.05 0.35
CA THR A 54 -10.87 -25.45 -0.16
C THR A 54 -9.75 -25.75 -1.16
N LYS A 55 -9.35 -24.76 -1.97
CA LYS A 55 -8.21 -24.86 -2.90
C LYS A 55 -6.86 -25.12 -2.21
N PHE A 56 -6.77 -24.98 -0.88
CA PHE A 56 -5.58 -25.23 -0.06
C PHE A 56 -5.65 -26.53 0.73
N GLN A 57 -6.72 -27.32 0.61
CA GLN A 57 -6.85 -28.61 1.32
C GLN A 57 -5.76 -29.61 0.94
N GLU A 58 -5.20 -29.50 -0.26
CA GLU A 58 -4.09 -30.36 -0.71
C GLU A 58 -2.74 -29.91 -0.15
N LEU A 59 -2.61 -28.67 0.33
CA LEU A 59 -1.35 -28.08 0.79
C LEU A 59 -1.16 -28.16 2.32
N PHE A 60 -2.24 -28.31 3.07
CA PHE A 60 -2.20 -28.30 4.54
C PHE A 60 -3.17 -29.33 5.11
N ASN A 61 -2.81 -29.93 6.24
CA ASN A 61 -3.75 -30.77 6.98
C ASN A 61 -4.93 -29.95 7.56
N ASP A 62 -6.04 -30.64 7.84
CA ASP A 62 -7.27 -30.02 8.33
C ASP A 62 -7.10 -29.20 9.61
N ASN A 63 -6.20 -29.62 10.50
CA ASN A 63 -5.91 -28.93 11.75
C ASN A 63 -5.29 -27.54 11.49
N ILE A 64 -4.34 -27.44 10.57
CA ILE A 64 -3.71 -26.17 10.17
C ILE A 64 -4.74 -25.25 9.51
N ILE A 65 -5.60 -25.79 8.65
CA ILE A 65 -6.66 -25.02 7.98
C ILE A 65 -7.63 -24.44 9.02
N LYS A 66 -8.10 -25.26 9.96
CA LYS A 66 -9.00 -24.84 11.05
C LYS A 66 -8.35 -23.76 11.92
N TYR A 67 -7.07 -23.91 12.26
CA TYR A 67 -6.33 -22.91 13.02
C TYR A 67 -6.21 -21.57 12.28
N LYS A 68 -5.81 -21.60 11.00
CA LYS A 68 -5.68 -20.39 10.15
C LYS A 68 -7.03 -19.69 9.98
N LEU A 69 -8.10 -20.45 9.76
CA LEU A 69 -9.46 -19.94 9.63
C LEU A 69 -9.92 -19.24 10.92
N ASN A 70 -9.81 -19.90 12.07
CA ASN A 70 -10.20 -19.30 13.35
C ASN A 70 -9.38 -18.05 13.69
N SER A 71 -8.08 -18.07 13.39
CA SER A 71 -7.20 -16.92 13.59
C SER A 71 -7.62 -15.73 12.72
N ALA A 72 -8.00 -15.98 11.47
CA ALA A 72 -8.47 -14.95 10.56
C ALA A 72 -9.83 -14.39 11.00
N MET A 73 -10.79 -15.24 11.35
CA MET A 73 -12.11 -14.82 11.86
C MET A 73 -11.96 -13.93 13.10
N LYS A 74 -11.16 -14.35 14.09
CA LYS A 74 -10.95 -13.61 15.34
C LYS A 74 -10.46 -12.17 15.11
N VAL A 75 -9.56 -11.98 14.16
CA VAL A 75 -8.99 -10.65 13.87
C VAL A 75 -9.87 -9.87 12.90
N GLY A 76 -10.32 -10.50 11.81
CA GLY A 76 -11.09 -9.84 10.76
C GLY A 76 -12.50 -9.42 11.20
N MET A 77 -13.12 -10.14 12.13
CA MET A 77 -14.41 -9.71 12.70
C MET A 77 -14.25 -8.52 13.67
N LYS A 78 -13.11 -8.45 14.36
CA LYS A 78 -12.84 -7.43 15.37
C LYS A 78 -12.57 -6.05 14.77
N TYR A 79 -11.85 -5.98 13.65
CA TYR A 79 -11.44 -4.71 13.04
C TYR A 79 -12.21 -4.46 11.75
N ASP A 80 -12.33 -3.19 11.36
CA ASP A 80 -13.02 -2.81 10.13
C ASP A 80 -12.08 -2.86 8.92
N LEU A 81 -12.71 -2.85 7.74
CA LEU A 81 -12.01 -2.80 6.46
C LEU A 81 -11.38 -1.41 6.28
N LEU A 82 -10.06 -1.37 6.08
CA LEU A 82 -9.32 -0.15 5.83
C LEU A 82 -9.25 0.12 4.32
N THR A 83 -10.05 1.07 3.86
CA THR A 83 -10.08 1.55 2.47
C THR A 83 -10.33 3.05 2.47
N ASP A 84 -10.03 3.71 1.34
CA ASP A 84 -10.21 5.16 1.15
C ASP A 84 -9.56 6.05 2.24
N VAL A 85 -8.45 5.57 2.83
CA VAL A 85 -7.71 6.32 3.85
C VAL A 85 -6.96 7.48 3.20
N CYS A 86 -7.13 8.69 3.74
CA CYS A 86 -6.31 9.85 3.40
C CYS A 86 -5.34 10.16 4.54
N VAL A 87 -4.06 10.29 4.21
CA VAL A 87 -3.00 10.68 5.14
C VAL A 87 -2.63 12.14 4.89
N GLY A 88 -2.80 12.99 5.90
CA GLY A 88 -2.30 14.36 5.92
C GLY A 88 -0.86 14.39 6.44
N ILE A 89 0.02 15.12 5.76
CA ILE A 89 1.38 15.45 6.22
C ILE A 89 1.54 16.96 6.24
N THR A 90 2.13 17.46 7.31
CA THR A 90 2.30 18.87 7.64
C THR A 90 3.58 19.46 7.09
N ASN A 91 3.64 20.79 6.95
CA ASN A 91 4.86 21.45 6.49
C ASN A 91 6.03 21.21 7.46
N LYS A 92 5.78 21.29 8.77
CA LYS A 92 6.80 21.09 9.81
C LYS A 92 7.40 19.68 9.77
N GLU A 93 6.56 18.67 9.53
CA GLU A 93 7.03 17.30 9.32
C GLU A 93 7.99 17.20 8.12
N ILE A 94 7.64 17.85 7.00
CA ILE A 94 8.48 17.87 5.79
C ILE A 94 9.80 18.61 6.04
N GLU A 95 9.74 19.77 6.70
CA GLU A 95 10.93 20.56 7.05
C GLU A 95 11.88 19.78 7.95
N GLN A 96 11.36 19.07 8.96
CA GLN A 96 12.17 18.21 9.82
C GLN A 96 12.81 17.07 9.03
N ILE A 97 12.08 16.41 8.12
CA ILE A 97 12.65 15.36 7.28
C ILE A 97 13.77 15.91 6.40
N LYS A 98 13.62 17.11 5.83
CA LYS A 98 14.63 17.76 4.98
C LYS A 98 15.96 18.03 5.68
N THR A 99 16.01 18.03 7.02
CA THR A 99 17.26 18.17 7.79
C THR A 99 18.19 16.97 7.68
N LEU A 100 17.68 15.81 7.23
CA LEU A 100 18.49 14.62 7.01
C LEU A 100 19.43 14.81 5.81
N GLU A 101 20.68 14.38 5.98
CA GLU A 101 21.79 14.68 5.06
C GLU A 101 21.57 14.17 3.63
N THR A 102 21.06 12.94 3.46
CA THR A 102 20.90 12.32 2.15
C THR A 102 19.45 12.11 1.76
N ILE A 103 19.18 12.10 0.45
CA ILE A 103 17.84 11.86 -0.08
C ILE A 103 17.30 10.48 0.29
N GLU A 104 18.16 9.46 0.44
CA GLU A 104 17.75 8.14 0.89
C GLU A 104 17.23 8.14 2.33
N LEU A 105 17.90 8.86 3.24
CA LEU A 105 17.45 9.03 4.62
C LEU A 105 16.10 9.74 4.65
N GLN A 106 15.98 10.83 3.91
CA GLN A 106 14.74 11.59 3.77
C GLN A 106 13.59 10.72 3.25
N ARG A 107 13.83 9.94 2.19
CA ARG A 107 12.84 9.03 1.60
C ARG A 107 12.38 7.96 2.59
N MET A 108 13.31 7.32 3.30
CA MET A 108 12.96 6.31 4.31
C MET A 108 12.17 6.92 5.47
N MET A 109 12.59 8.08 5.97
CA MET A 109 11.89 8.75 7.06
C MET A 109 10.48 9.19 6.65
N PHE A 110 10.31 9.72 5.44
CA PHE A 110 9.00 10.07 4.90
C PHE A 110 8.06 8.86 4.83
N ILE A 111 8.52 7.71 4.33
CA ILE A 111 7.69 6.50 4.30
C ILE A 111 7.33 6.01 5.71
N LEU A 112 8.26 6.07 6.65
CA LEU A 112 7.98 5.74 8.06
C LEU A 112 6.86 6.64 8.61
N LEU A 113 6.92 7.95 8.34
CA LEU A 113 5.90 8.91 8.74
C LEU A 113 4.53 8.61 8.10
N VAL A 114 4.47 8.37 6.79
CA VAL A 114 3.22 8.06 6.09
C VAL A 114 2.58 6.78 6.63
N VAL A 115 3.38 5.74 6.87
CA VAL A 115 2.89 4.47 7.42
C VAL A 115 2.39 4.62 8.85
N TRP A 116 3.07 5.45 9.65
CA TRP A 116 2.64 5.77 11.00
C TRP A 116 1.30 6.50 11.01
N ARG A 117 1.13 7.55 10.19
CA ARG A 117 -0.14 8.27 10.01
C ARG A 117 -1.26 7.35 9.49
N PHE A 118 -0.97 6.53 8.48
CA PHE A 118 -1.92 5.55 7.95
C PHE A 118 -2.44 4.57 9.00
N LYS A 119 -1.62 4.24 10.01
CA LYS A 119 -1.99 3.37 11.13
C LYS A 119 -2.70 4.10 12.27
N GLY A 120 -3.02 5.38 12.12
CA GLY A 120 -3.66 6.20 13.16
C GLY A 120 -2.68 6.72 14.21
N SER A 121 -1.44 6.99 13.83
CA SER A 121 -0.40 7.57 14.71
C SER A 121 -0.18 6.84 16.05
N PRO A 122 -0.01 5.50 16.06
CA PRO A 122 0.19 4.78 17.31
C PRO A 122 1.55 5.12 17.93
N LYS A 123 1.67 5.01 19.27
CA LYS A 123 2.96 5.22 19.98
C LYS A 123 4.12 4.41 19.39
N ARG A 124 3.82 3.19 18.94
CA ARG A 124 4.78 2.30 18.29
C ARG A 124 4.12 1.59 17.12
N PHE A 125 4.84 1.46 16.02
CA PHE A 125 4.37 0.71 14.86
C PHE A 125 5.47 -0.16 14.29
N ARG A 126 5.07 -1.02 13.34
CA ARG A 126 5.99 -1.89 12.63
C ARG A 126 5.68 -1.83 11.14
N ILE A 127 6.75 -1.83 10.36
CA ILE A 127 6.78 -2.08 8.92
C ILE A 127 7.87 -3.12 8.65
N SER A 128 7.74 -3.91 7.59
CA SER A 128 8.83 -4.83 7.22
C SER A 128 9.93 -4.06 6.49
N ASN A 129 11.20 -4.46 6.67
CA ASN A 129 12.34 -3.80 6.01
C ASN A 129 12.17 -3.78 4.50
N THR A 130 11.65 -4.87 3.92
CA THR A 130 11.34 -4.97 2.48
C THR A 130 10.28 -3.97 2.05
N ASP A 131 9.18 -3.84 2.78
CA ASP A 131 8.14 -2.85 2.46
C ASP A 131 8.71 -1.43 2.55
N LEU A 132 9.47 -1.13 3.61
CA LEU A 132 10.06 0.20 3.80
C LEU A 132 11.01 0.55 2.64
N MET A 133 11.95 -0.32 2.30
CA MET A 133 12.90 -0.07 1.20
C MET A 133 12.21 0.04 -0.17
N ASN A 134 11.21 -0.82 -0.44
CA ASN A 134 10.47 -0.77 -1.69
C ASN A 134 9.66 0.53 -1.83
N LEU A 135 8.94 0.92 -0.78
CA LEU A 135 8.14 2.15 -0.79
C LEU A 135 9.02 3.40 -0.84
N SER A 136 10.22 3.36 -0.25
CA SER A 136 11.16 4.49 -0.28
C SER A 136 12.02 4.52 -1.54
N SER A 137 11.87 3.56 -2.45
CA SER A 137 12.73 3.40 -3.64
C SER A 137 14.24 3.37 -3.29
N VAL A 138 14.60 2.76 -2.16
CA VAL A 138 16.00 2.56 -1.73
C VAL A 138 16.45 1.15 -2.11
N LYS A 139 17.75 0.99 -2.42
CA LYS A 139 18.32 -0.31 -2.79
C LYS A 139 18.08 -1.35 -1.71
N LEU A 140 17.65 -2.54 -2.13
CA LEU A 140 17.40 -3.70 -1.25
C LEU A 140 18.72 -4.31 -0.76
N ASN A 141 19.35 -3.68 0.21
CA ASN A 141 20.56 -4.19 0.87
C ASN A 141 20.45 -4.01 2.39
N SER A 142 20.61 -5.11 3.14
CA SER A 142 20.45 -5.12 4.59
C SER A 142 21.43 -4.20 5.33
N ASN A 143 22.68 -4.08 4.87
CA ASN A 143 23.67 -3.23 5.53
C ASN A 143 23.35 -1.75 5.29
N ILE A 144 22.99 -1.39 4.06
CA ILE A 144 22.55 -0.03 3.71
C ILE A 144 21.30 0.34 4.52
N PHE A 145 20.36 -0.60 4.67
CA PHE A 145 19.15 -0.40 5.46
C PHE A 145 19.47 -0.04 6.91
N TRP A 146 20.29 -0.86 7.59
CA TRP A 146 20.60 -0.64 9.00
C TRP A 146 21.43 0.63 9.24
N ASN A 147 22.35 0.95 8.32
CA ASN A 147 23.08 2.22 8.37
C ASN A 147 22.13 3.41 8.25
N ASN A 148 21.18 3.37 7.31
CA ASN A 148 20.20 4.45 7.16
C ASN A 148 19.30 4.59 8.39
N ILE A 149 18.82 3.47 8.97
CA ILE A 149 18.03 3.49 10.20
C ILE A 149 18.84 4.08 11.37
N HIS A 150 20.13 3.75 11.46
CA HIS A 150 21.02 4.29 12.48
C HIS A 150 21.14 5.82 12.35
N GLU A 151 21.42 6.33 11.15
CA GLU A 151 21.55 7.79 10.92
C GLU A 151 20.23 8.54 11.17
N ILE A 152 19.09 7.98 10.75
CA ILE A 152 17.78 8.58 11.06
C ILE A 152 17.54 8.59 12.58
N THR A 153 17.91 7.52 13.29
CA THR A 153 17.77 7.47 14.76
C THR A 153 18.67 8.49 15.45
N LYS A 154 19.90 8.67 14.95
CA LYS A 154 20.86 9.66 15.45
C LYS A 154 20.38 11.10 15.28
N SER A 155 19.60 11.38 14.24
CA SER A 155 18.95 12.70 14.07
C SER A 155 17.87 13.02 15.11
N GLY A 156 17.41 12.02 15.88
CA GLY A 156 16.36 12.17 16.89
C GLY A 156 14.94 12.02 16.35
N LEU A 157 14.73 12.08 15.03
CA LEU A 157 13.40 11.99 14.38
C LEU A 157 12.73 10.61 14.52
N LEU A 158 13.52 9.57 14.78
CA LEU A 158 13.07 8.19 14.92
C LEU A 158 13.69 7.56 16.16
N SER A 159 12.93 6.68 16.81
CA SER A 159 13.46 5.76 17.80
C SER A 159 13.06 4.33 17.45
N MET A 160 13.98 3.39 17.70
CA MET A 160 13.73 1.96 17.52
C MET A 160 13.71 1.26 18.89
N VAL A 161 12.69 0.43 19.11
CA VAL A 161 12.55 -0.38 20.32
C VAL A 161 12.35 -1.84 19.93
N GLU A 162 13.13 -2.73 20.54
CA GLU A 162 12.94 -4.16 20.37
C GLU A 162 12.02 -4.73 21.46
N TYR A 163 11.05 -5.54 21.04
CA TYR A 163 10.16 -6.25 21.96
C TYR A 163 9.82 -7.62 21.41
N ARG A 164 10.10 -8.69 22.18
CA ARG A 164 9.87 -10.10 21.80
C ARG A 164 10.46 -10.41 20.41
N ASN A 165 11.73 -10.06 20.20
CA ASN A 165 12.48 -10.24 18.94
C ASN A 165 11.83 -9.56 17.72
N LYS A 166 11.08 -8.48 17.95
CA LYS A 166 10.48 -7.64 16.90
C LYS A 166 10.89 -6.20 17.13
N SER A 167 11.46 -5.59 16.10
CA SER A 167 11.75 -4.15 16.08
C SER A 167 10.45 -3.37 15.80
N TYR A 168 10.25 -2.33 16.61
CA TYR A 168 9.19 -1.34 16.50
C TYR A 168 9.81 0.05 16.34
N TYR A 169 9.12 0.89 15.58
CA TYR A 169 9.50 2.28 15.36
C TYR A 169 8.58 3.21 16.14
N GLN A 170 9.15 4.33 16.58
CA GLN A 170 8.45 5.45 17.18
C GLN A 170 8.91 6.73 16.46
N ILE A 171 7.97 7.50 15.94
CA ILE A 171 8.23 8.79 15.30
C ILE A 171 8.32 9.86 16.39
N ASN A 172 9.35 10.69 16.34
CA ASN A 172 9.56 11.81 17.26
C ASN A 172 9.59 13.13 16.48
N ILE A 173 8.58 13.34 15.63
CA ILE A 173 8.43 14.56 14.85
C ILE A 173 7.41 15.46 15.55
N GLU A 174 7.67 16.76 15.54
CA GLU A 174 6.71 17.74 16.06
C GLU A 174 5.61 17.97 15.03
N GLU A 175 4.36 17.80 15.46
CA GLU A 175 3.20 18.07 14.64
C GLU A 175 2.85 19.56 14.67
N ASN A 176 2.32 20.07 13.55
CA ASN A 176 1.60 21.34 13.51
C ASN A 176 0.20 21.10 12.89
N TRP A 177 -0.63 22.14 12.79
CA TRP A 177 -1.98 22.02 12.24
C TRP A 177 -2.07 22.27 10.72
N GLU A 178 -0.96 22.62 10.07
CA GLU A 178 -0.93 23.02 8.67
C GLU A 178 -0.54 21.85 7.77
N ILE A 179 -1.57 21.13 7.29
CA ILE A 179 -1.42 20.02 6.34
C ILE A 179 -1.13 20.59 4.95
N VAL A 180 0.01 20.19 4.37
CA VAL A 180 0.44 20.63 3.03
C VAL A 180 0.40 19.50 2.00
N LEU A 181 0.32 18.25 2.44
CA LEU A 181 0.20 17.08 1.59
C LEU A 181 -0.97 16.22 2.01
N HIS A 182 -1.80 15.87 1.03
CA HIS A 182 -2.85 14.87 1.18
C HIS A 182 -2.52 13.65 0.32
N ILE A 183 -2.18 12.55 0.98
CA ILE A 183 -1.86 11.28 0.32
C ILE A 183 -3.10 10.41 0.37
N ASN A 184 -3.75 10.25 -0.78
CA ASN A 184 -4.92 9.39 -0.97
C ASN A 184 -4.65 8.21 -1.90
N ARG A 185 -3.47 8.18 -2.54
CA ARG A 185 -3.04 7.08 -3.42
C ARG A 185 -1.65 6.62 -3.04
N PHE A 186 -1.54 5.35 -2.70
CA PHE A 186 -0.32 4.76 -2.14
C PHE A 186 0.46 3.87 -3.12
N ASP A 187 0.13 3.93 -4.42
CA ASP A 187 0.81 3.14 -5.44
C ASP A 187 2.30 3.55 -5.57
N ASN A 188 2.59 4.86 -5.54
CA ASN A 188 3.93 5.46 -5.51
C ASN A 188 3.97 6.57 -4.45
N VAL A 189 3.91 6.20 -3.16
CA VAL A 189 3.88 7.17 -2.05
C VAL A 189 5.05 8.16 -2.11
N ILE A 190 6.23 7.70 -2.51
CA ILE A 190 7.44 8.53 -2.48
C ILE A 190 7.41 9.69 -3.47
N ASP A 191 6.63 9.59 -4.55
CA ASP A 191 6.50 10.66 -5.55
C ASP A 191 5.89 11.93 -4.94
N TYR A 192 5.07 11.82 -3.89
CA TYR A 192 4.56 12.97 -3.15
C TYR A 192 5.69 13.77 -2.51
N TYR A 193 6.59 13.10 -1.81
CA TYR A 193 7.74 13.76 -1.18
C TYR A 193 8.70 14.32 -2.23
N MET A 194 9.01 13.53 -3.25
CA MET A 194 9.95 13.95 -4.28
C MET A 194 9.44 15.14 -5.10
N SER A 195 8.13 15.30 -5.27
CA SER A 195 7.56 16.48 -5.93
C SER A 195 7.79 17.78 -5.16
N ILE A 196 8.05 17.72 -3.85
CA ILE A 196 8.41 18.88 -3.03
C ILE A 196 9.92 19.14 -3.07
N VAL A 197 10.73 18.08 -3.10
CA VAL A 197 12.20 18.19 -3.10
C VAL A 197 12.71 18.61 -4.48
N GLU A 198 12.11 18.09 -5.56
CA GLU A 198 12.52 18.30 -6.94
C GLU A 198 11.31 18.71 -7.81
N PRO A 199 10.70 19.89 -7.57
CA PRO A 199 9.46 20.29 -8.23
C PRO A 199 9.57 20.33 -9.76
N ASP A 200 10.72 20.70 -10.31
CA ASP A 200 10.93 20.80 -11.75
C ASP A 200 10.94 19.43 -12.47
N LYS A 201 11.16 18.35 -11.73
CA LYS A 201 11.22 16.98 -12.29
C LYS A 201 9.87 16.28 -12.26
N TYR A 202 8.94 16.70 -11.40
CA TYR A 202 7.69 16.00 -11.18
C TYR A 202 6.52 16.76 -11.81
N MET A 203 5.57 16.01 -12.36
CA MET A 203 4.32 16.56 -12.89
C MET A 203 3.13 15.94 -12.19
N PHE A 204 1.99 16.64 -12.19
CA PHE A 204 0.74 16.13 -11.64
C PHE A 204 -0.11 15.49 -12.72
N CYS A 205 -0.65 14.31 -12.44
CA CYS A 205 -1.48 13.60 -13.41
C CYS A 205 -2.79 14.35 -13.66
N GLU A 206 -3.11 14.65 -14.92
CA GLU A 206 -4.34 15.36 -15.31
C GLU A 206 -5.63 14.63 -14.87
N LYS A 207 -5.58 13.31 -14.69
CA LYS A 207 -6.75 12.48 -14.31
C LYS A 207 -6.92 12.33 -12.80
N CYS A 208 -5.85 12.12 -12.04
CA CYS A 208 -5.94 11.79 -10.62
C CYS A 208 -5.24 12.76 -9.68
N GLY A 209 -4.55 13.78 -10.21
CA GLY A 209 -3.84 14.78 -9.42
C GLY A 209 -2.62 14.27 -8.66
N VAL A 210 -2.23 12.99 -8.81
CA VAL A 210 -1.06 12.42 -8.12
C VAL A 210 0.23 12.85 -8.83
N PRO A 211 1.28 13.23 -8.09
CA PRO A 211 2.58 13.51 -8.68
C PRO A 211 3.22 12.25 -9.27
N PHE A 212 3.92 12.41 -10.38
CA PHE A 212 4.66 11.33 -11.01
C PHE A 212 5.88 11.90 -11.76
N LEU A 213 6.91 11.06 -11.90
CA LEU A 213 8.07 11.38 -12.73
C LEU A 213 7.72 11.07 -14.21
N PRO A 214 7.63 12.06 -15.10
CA PRO A 214 7.41 11.84 -16.52
C PRO A 214 8.66 11.25 -17.17
N THR A 215 8.46 10.33 -18.11
CA THR A 215 9.55 9.79 -18.94
C THR A 215 9.78 10.61 -20.22
N ASN A 216 8.82 11.44 -20.60
CA ASN A 216 8.89 12.38 -21.72
C ASN A 216 7.97 13.58 -21.45
N ASN A 217 8.18 14.68 -22.18
CA ASN A 217 7.41 15.91 -22.00
C ASN A 217 5.95 15.79 -22.45
N SER A 218 5.59 14.73 -23.18
CA SER A 218 4.22 14.50 -23.67
C SER A 218 3.34 13.68 -22.70
N HIS A 219 3.91 13.10 -21.65
CA HIS A 219 3.17 12.31 -20.68
C HIS A 219 2.35 13.19 -19.74
N LYS A 220 1.03 13.11 -19.89
CA LYS A 220 0.03 13.82 -19.07
C LYS A 220 -0.50 13.01 -17.88
N TYR A 221 -0.24 11.70 -17.88
CA TYR A 221 -0.88 10.76 -16.97
C TYR A 221 0.15 9.89 -16.24
N CYS A 222 -0.11 9.62 -14.95
CA CYS A 222 0.66 8.62 -14.22
C CYS A 222 0.48 7.23 -14.85
N LYS A 223 1.42 6.32 -14.58
CA LYS A 223 1.46 4.97 -15.18
C LYS A 223 0.13 4.22 -15.09
N ILE A 224 -0.57 4.34 -13.97
CA ILE A 224 -1.84 3.64 -13.73
C ILE A 224 -2.96 4.25 -14.58
N CYS A 225 -3.12 5.56 -14.52
CA CYS A 225 -4.13 6.27 -15.31
C CYS A 225 -3.91 6.07 -16.81
N TRP A 226 -2.65 6.11 -17.27
CA TRP A 226 -2.28 5.81 -18.64
C TRP A 226 -2.66 4.39 -19.06
N THR A 227 -2.39 3.40 -18.20
CA THR A 227 -2.73 1.99 -18.47
C THR A 227 -4.24 1.81 -18.68
N ASP A 228 -5.06 2.47 -17.86
CA ASP A 228 -6.52 2.41 -17.99
C ASP A 228 -7.02 3.10 -19.25
N ILE A 229 -6.48 4.29 -19.57
CA ILE A 229 -6.81 5.03 -20.80
C ILE A 229 -6.44 4.20 -22.03
N ASN A 230 -5.23 3.63 -22.05
CA ASN A 230 -4.76 2.83 -23.17
C ASN A 230 -5.63 1.57 -23.37
N LYS A 231 -5.99 0.87 -22.29
CA LYS A 231 -6.91 -0.28 -22.36
C LYS A 231 -8.27 0.11 -22.97
N ASN A 232 -8.83 1.26 -22.58
CA ASN A 232 -10.09 1.74 -23.13
C ASN A 232 -9.96 2.12 -24.61
N GLN A 233 -8.89 2.81 -25.01
CA GLN A 233 -8.64 3.13 -26.41
C GLN A 233 -8.48 1.87 -27.28
N ILE A 234 -7.76 0.86 -26.80
CA ILE A 234 -7.60 -0.42 -27.50
C ILE A 234 -8.97 -1.09 -27.67
N ARG A 235 -9.80 -1.15 -26.61
CA ARG A 235 -11.16 -1.70 -26.68
C ARG A 235 -12.01 -0.99 -27.73
N LEU A 236 -11.97 0.34 -27.76
CA LEU A 236 -12.71 1.14 -28.74
C LEU A 236 -12.21 0.89 -30.18
N ARG A 237 -10.90 0.77 -30.39
CA ARG A 237 -10.33 0.42 -31.71
C ARG A 237 -10.78 -0.96 -32.17
N VAL A 238 -10.74 -1.96 -31.29
CA VAL A 238 -11.19 -3.33 -31.61
C VAL A 238 -12.69 -3.35 -31.93
N GLN A 239 -13.52 -2.62 -31.18
CA GLN A 239 -14.95 -2.52 -31.46
C GLN A 239 -15.22 -1.86 -32.83
N LYS A 240 -14.51 -0.77 -33.16
CA LYS A 240 -14.62 -0.13 -34.48
C LYS A 240 -14.22 -1.09 -35.60
N HIS A 241 -13.08 -1.77 -35.46
CA HIS A 241 -12.62 -2.73 -36.46
C HIS A 241 -13.60 -3.88 -36.69
N ARG A 242 -14.20 -4.42 -35.61
CA ARG A 242 -15.23 -5.46 -35.71
C ARG A 242 -16.52 -4.97 -36.38
N LYS A 243 -16.91 -3.71 -36.19
CA LYS A 243 -18.08 -3.11 -36.86
C LYS A 243 -17.83 -2.90 -38.36
N CYS A 244 -16.63 -2.45 -38.75
CA CYS A 244 -16.26 -2.29 -40.15
C CYS A 244 -16.13 -3.64 -40.89
N ASN A 245 -15.55 -4.67 -40.27
CA ASN A 245 -15.42 -5.99 -40.90
C ASN A 245 -16.70 -6.85 -40.82
N GLY A 246 -17.69 -6.45 -40.03
CA GLY A 246 -18.99 -7.13 -39.90
C GLY A 246 -20.07 -6.62 -40.84
N SER A 247 -19.79 -5.59 -41.63
CA SER A 247 -20.71 -4.99 -42.62
C SER A 247 -20.48 -5.48 -44.06
N GLU A 248 -19.52 -6.40 -44.28
CA GLU A 248 -19.26 -7.06 -45.56
C GLU A 248 -19.59 -8.56 -45.48
N LYS A 249 -20.86 -8.91 -45.27
CA LYS A 249 -21.41 -10.21 -45.68
C LYS A 249 -22.87 -10.04 -46.08
N PRO A 250 -23.19 -9.89 -47.39
CA PRO A 250 -24.51 -10.25 -47.91
C PRO A 250 -24.77 -11.76 -47.76
#